data_AF-A0AAU3M0F4-F1
#
_entry.id   AF-A0AAU3M0F4-F1
#
_cell.length_a   1.000
_cell.length_b   1.000
_cell.length_c   1.000
_cell.angle_alpha   90.00
_cell.angle_beta   90.00
_cell.angle_gamma   90.00
#
_symmetry.space_group_name_H-M   'P 1'
#
loop_
_entity.id
_entity.type
_entity.pdbx_description
1 polymer ?
#
loop_
_entity_poly.entity_id
_entity_poly.type
_entity_poly.pdbx_seq_one_letter_code
_entity_poly.pdbx_strand_id
1 'polypeptide(L)'
;MRSNRIRTTALAATALLAALSLTACSGDSGSSESSKAGAAAPVAHTIDKQATSQPESQSQPQTAAPEEGATDAPAANSGTKTGGSGSGTTKNTAPPATSDGKNTSGSTDKAGNTAGPTSSSTKTVTCTGSNTKVTVTKVSRPINHLLLTVTNAGSQLCNAYYAPKLRFDDAQAVFPILEDSQPQAVVTLEPGQSAYAAIGLTGEPGSGPAPRKGSHLQVNFAGKNPVGSTGAPAELTLPANTYWDDNGFVTYWQTEMADALQY
;
A
#
# COMPACT_ATOMS: atom_id res chain seq x y z
N MET A 1 20.56 15.32 37.36
CA MET A 1 20.98 15.74 36.01
C MET A 1 22.41 15.28 35.78
N ARG A 2 22.61 14.20 35.02
CA ARG A 2 23.96 13.74 34.64
C ARG A 2 24.22 14.24 33.23
N SER A 3 25.13 15.20 33.13
CA SER A 3 25.55 15.83 31.89
C SER A 3 26.55 14.92 31.21
N ASN A 4 26.15 14.26 30.11
CA ASN A 4 27.08 13.50 29.27
C ASN A 4 27.45 14.34 28.04
N ARG A 5 28.71 14.76 28.03
CA ARG A 5 29.35 15.52 26.97
C ARG A 5 29.52 14.65 25.71
N ILE A 6 29.12 15.23 24.59
CA ILE A 6 29.28 14.72 23.23
C ILE A 6 30.78 14.63 22.92
N ARG A 7 31.25 13.46 22.44
CA ARG A 7 32.53 13.33 21.74
C ARG A 7 32.24 13.08 20.27
N THR A 8 32.43 14.12 19.46
CA THR A 8 32.46 14.05 18.01
C THR A 8 33.78 13.42 17.56
N THR A 9 33.72 12.25 16.95
CA THR A 9 34.84 11.65 16.21
C THR A 9 34.53 11.75 14.72
N ALA A 10 35.22 12.65 14.03
CA ALA A 10 35.32 12.63 12.58
C ALA A 10 36.30 11.52 12.17
N LEU A 11 35.90 10.67 11.23
CA LEU A 11 36.77 9.65 10.64
C LEU A 11 36.68 9.73 9.11
N ALA A 12 37.87 9.71 8.52
CA ALA A 12 38.18 10.09 7.15
C ALA A 12 37.61 9.14 6.09
N ALA A 13 37.26 9.70 4.95
CA ALA A 13 36.91 8.97 3.74
C ALA A 13 38.16 8.37 3.09
N THR A 14 38.22 7.04 2.98
CA THR A 14 39.16 6.33 2.11
C THR A 14 38.39 5.81 0.88
N ALA A 15 38.64 6.41 -0.27
CA ALA A 15 38.22 5.88 -1.56
C ALA A 15 39.17 4.75 -1.98
N LEU A 16 38.65 3.53 -2.13
CA LEU A 16 39.35 2.40 -2.74
C LEU A 16 38.75 2.15 -4.12
N LEU A 17 39.52 2.46 -5.16
CA LEU A 17 39.28 2.00 -6.53
C LEU A 17 39.77 0.55 -6.64
N ALA A 18 38.85 -0.40 -6.79
CA ALA A 18 39.17 -1.75 -7.21
C ALA A 18 38.83 -1.91 -8.70
N ALA A 19 39.86 -1.88 -9.54
CA ALA A 19 39.79 -2.38 -10.91
C ALA A 19 39.82 -3.91 -10.85
N LEU A 20 38.75 -4.58 -11.29
CA LEU A 20 38.72 -6.03 -11.45
C LEU A 20 38.93 -6.37 -12.93
N SER A 21 40.14 -6.81 -13.23
CA SER A 21 40.59 -7.34 -14.51
C SER A 21 39.93 -8.68 -14.83
N LEU A 22 39.51 -8.82 -16.09
CA LEU A 22 39.08 -10.06 -16.75
C LEU A 22 40.13 -11.17 -16.57
N THR A 23 39.71 -12.33 -16.06
CA THR A 23 40.41 -13.60 -16.26
C THR A 23 39.51 -14.50 -17.08
N ALA A 24 39.73 -14.52 -18.39
CA ALA A 24 39.30 -15.60 -19.24
C ALA A 24 40.16 -16.82 -18.90
N CYS A 25 39.53 -17.87 -18.36
CA CYS A 25 40.18 -19.17 -18.24
C CYS A 25 39.86 -19.96 -19.51
N SER A 26 40.84 -19.98 -20.41
CA SER A 26 40.89 -20.81 -21.60
C SER A 26 41.21 -22.25 -21.21
N GLY A 27 40.43 -23.21 -21.74
CA GLY A 27 40.70 -24.64 -21.71
C GLY A 27 40.68 -25.23 -23.12
N ASP A 28 41.89 -25.51 -23.61
CA ASP A 28 42.35 -26.40 -24.70
C ASP A 28 41.47 -27.65 -24.94
N SER A 29 41.36 -28.34 -26.07
CA SER A 29 41.97 -28.35 -27.42
C SER A 29 41.00 -29.11 -28.35
N GLY A 30 40.92 -28.69 -29.61
CA GLY A 30 40.14 -29.40 -30.62
C GLY A 30 40.38 -28.81 -32.00
N SER A 31 41.50 -29.21 -32.62
CA SER A 31 41.86 -28.85 -33.99
C SER A 31 40.86 -29.39 -35.00
N SER A 32 40.39 -28.55 -35.92
CA SER A 32 40.08 -28.89 -37.32
C SER A 32 39.88 -27.61 -38.14
N GLU A 33 40.97 -27.21 -38.78
CA GLU A 33 41.11 -26.70 -40.16
C GLU A 33 40.05 -25.76 -40.79
N SER A 34 40.59 -24.60 -41.20
CA SER A 34 40.25 -23.74 -42.35
C SER A 34 39.17 -24.25 -43.31
N SER A 35 38.24 -23.34 -43.68
CA SER A 35 38.31 -22.68 -45.00
C SER A 35 37.16 -21.68 -45.24
N LYS A 36 37.58 -20.48 -45.63
CA LYS A 36 37.10 -19.69 -46.78
C LYS A 36 35.66 -19.11 -46.80
N ALA A 37 35.66 -17.79 -46.94
CA ALA A 37 34.55 -16.93 -47.33
C ALA A 37 33.88 -17.32 -48.66
N GLY A 38 32.58 -17.05 -48.79
CA GLY A 38 31.87 -17.06 -50.05
C GLY A 38 30.41 -16.66 -49.90
N ALA A 39 30.08 -15.46 -50.37
CA ALA A 39 28.72 -14.96 -50.52
C ALA A 39 27.92 -15.77 -51.55
N ALA A 40 26.60 -15.89 -51.34
CA ALA A 40 25.52 -15.68 -52.32
C ALA A 40 24.20 -16.31 -51.84
N ALA A 41 23.14 -15.50 -51.76
CA ALA A 41 21.78 -15.95 -52.03
C ALA A 41 21.53 -15.86 -53.55
N PRO A 42 20.34 -16.21 -54.12
CA PRO A 42 19.19 -16.97 -53.62
C PRO A 42 18.79 -18.10 -54.62
N VAL A 43 17.79 -18.93 -54.32
CA VAL A 43 16.78 -19.36 -55.31
C VAL A 43 15.55 -19.97 -54.61
N ALA A 44 14.40 -19.59 -55.13
CA ALA A 44 13.08 -20.12 -54.83
C ALA A 44 12.87 -21.50 -55.46
N HIS A 45 11.99 -22.30 -54.87
CA HIS A 45 11.12 -23.21 -55.63
C HIS A 45 9.73 -23.28 -54.99
N THR A 46 8.77 -22.90 -55.82
CA THR A 46 7.31 -23.00 -55.75
C THR A 46 6.82 -24.43 -56.03
N ILE A 47 5.48 -24.56 -55.99
CA ILE A 47 4.58 -25.62 -56.49
C ILE A 47 4.06 -26.52 -55.35
N ASP A 48 2.77 -26.73 -55.13
CA ASP A 48 1.48 -26.11 -55.52
C ASP A 48 0.41 -26.90 -54.73
N LYS A 49 -0.71 -26.25 -54.38
CA LYS A 49 -2.12 -26.73 -54.41
C LYS A 49 -2.52 -28.05 -53.70
N GLN A 50 -3.70 -28.23 -53.11
CA GLN A 50 -4.93 -27.45 -52.92
C GLN A 50 -5.91 -28.38 -52.17
N ALA A 51 -6.93 -27.78 -51.56
CA ALA A 51 -8.26 -28.32 -51.26
C ALA A 51 -8.58 -28.73 -49.80
N THR A 52 -9.41 -27.87 -49.18
CA THR A 52 -10.71 -28.19 -48.55
C THR A 52 -10.66 -29.15 -47.36
N SER A 53 -10.99 -28.75 -46.13
CA SER A 53 -12.39 -28.58 -45.71
C SER A 53 -12.47 -27.89 -44.35
N GLN A 54 -13.36 -26.90 -44.28
CA GLN A 54 -13.93 -26.28 -43.09
C GLN A 54 -15.03 -27.21 -42.52
N PRO A 55 -15.31 -27.15 -41.22
CA PRO A 55 -16.71 -26.94 -40.86
C PRO A 55 -16.88 -25.79 -39.86
N GLU A 56 -17.81 -24.92 -40.21
CA GLU A 56 -18.47 -23.96 -39.34
C GLU A 56 -19.38 -24.73 -38.36
N SER A 57 -19.33 -24.39 -37.07
CA SER A 57 -20.43 -24.68 -36.16
C SER A 57 -21.16 -23.37 -35.87
N GLN A 58 -22.38 -23.32 -36.37
CA GLN A 58 -23.31 -22.21 -36.25
C GLN A 58 -23.91 -22.18 -34.84
N SER A 59 -23.86 -21.01 -34.24
CA SER A 59 -24.65 -20.64 -33.06
C SER A 59 -26.11 -20.47 -33.44
N GLN A 60 -27.01 -21.06 -32.65
CA GLN A 60 -28.44 -20.81 -32.67
C GLN A 60 -28.84 -20.40 -31.24
N PRO A 61 -29.50 -19.27 -31.00
CA PRO A 61 -30.25 -19.02 -29.78
C PRO A 61 -31.74 -19.22 -30.02
N GLN A 62 -32.37 -20.11 -29.24
CA GLN A 62 -33.82 -20.20 -29.09
C GLN A 62 -34.22 -19.68 -27.71
N THR A 63 -35.23 -18.81 -27.72
CA THR A 63 -35.92 -18.19 -26.59
C THR A 63 -37.09 -19.07 -26.13
N ALA A 64 -37.28 -19.28 -24.83
CA ALA A 64 -38.60 -19.45 -24.19
C ALA A 64 -38.55 -19.35 -22.65
N ALA A 65 -39.23 -18.31 -22.15
CA ALA A 65 -39.95 -18.04 -20.89
C ALA A 65 -39.69 -18.79 -19.54
N PRO A 66 -39.89 -18.08 -18.40
CA PRO A 66 -39.98 -18.64 -17.06
C PRO A 66 -41.43 -19.03 -16.70
N GLU A 67 -41.62 -20.08 -15.89
CA GLU A 67 -42.89 -20.36 -15.22
C GLU A 67 -42.82 -19.95 -13.73
N GLU A 68 -43.83 -19.17 -13.34
CA GLU A 68 -44.21 -18.82 -11.98
C GLU A 68 -44.80 -20.03 -11.24
N GLY A 69 -44.64 -20.03 -9.91
CA GLY A 69 -45.33 -20.91 -8.99
C GLY A 69 -45.21 -20.41 -7.56
N ALA A 70 -46.04 -19.42 -7.20
CA ALA A 70 -46.44 -19.09 -5.82
C ALA A 70 -47.13 -20.32 -5.18
N THR A 71 -47.31 -20.54 -3.88
CA THR A 71 -47.66 -19.77 -2.67
C THR A 71 -47.36 -20.74 -1.49
N ASP A 72 -47.03 -20.33 -0.27
CA ASP A 72 -48.06 -20.12 0.77
C ASP A 72 -47.44 -19.49 2.03
N ALA A 73 -48.13 -18.45 2.51
CA ALA A 73 -48.12 -18.06 3.90
C ALA A 73 -49.13 -18.93 4.67
N PRO A 74 -49.10 -18.91 6.01
CA PRO A 74 -50.32 -18.45 6.66
C PRO A 74 -50.06 -17.40 7.76
N ALA A 75 -51.13 -16.64 7.96
CA ALA A 75 -51.22 -15.42 8.73
C ALA A 75 -51.58 -15.64 10.22
N ALA A 76 -51.39 -14.53 10.95
CA ALA A 76 -52.17 -14.05 12.10
C ALA A 76 -52.03 -14.79 13.44
N ASN A 77 -51.69 -14.03 14.51
CA ASN A 77 -52.75 -13.40 15.32
C ASN A 77 -52.18 -12.43 16.39
N SER A 78 -52.78 -11.24 16.42
CA SER A 78 -53.16 -10.37 17.55
C SER A 78 -52.47 -10.44 18.92
N GLY A 79 -52.14 -9.27 19.46
CA GLY A 79 -51.88 -9.06 20.89
C GLY A 79 -51.70 -7.58 21.28
N THR A 80 -52.81 -6.90 21.56
CA THR A 80 -52.90 -5.56 22.17
C THR A 80 -52.51 -5.57 23.65
N LYS A 81 -51.86 -4.50 24.17
CA LYS A 81 -52.01 -3.81 25.50
C LYS A 81 -50.69 -3.19 25.99
N THR A 82 -50.58 -1.85 26.08
CA THR A 82 -50.80 -0.90 27.21
C THR A 82 -49.85 -0.98 28.41
N GLY A 83 -49.27 0.19 28.74
CA GLY A 83 -48.84 0.65 30.08
C GLY A 83 -47.47 0.12 30.53
N GLY A 84 -46.62 0.85 31.23
CA GLY A 84 -46.75 2.14 31.89
C GLY A 84 -45.44 2.49 32.61
N SER A 85 -45.35 3.77 32.97
CA SER A 85 -44.29 4.45 33.71
C SER A 85 -44.12 3.97 35.16
N GLY A 86 -42.91 4.16 35.70
CA GLY A 86 -42.58 4.17 37.15
C GLY A 86 -41.07 4.41 37.30
N SER A 87 -40.57 5.63 37.47
CA SER A 87 -40.61 6.51 38.66
C SER A 87 -40.06 5.86 39.94
N GLY A 88 -38.91 6.36 40.38
CA GLY A 88 -38.28 6.08 41.68
C GLY A 88 -37.38 7.25 42.07
N THR A 89 -37.93 8.14 42.90
CA THR A 89 -37.38 9.40 43.40
C THR A 89 -36.59 9.20 44.70
N THR A 90 -35.58 10.02 44.98
CA THR A 90 -35.27 10.69 46.27
C THR A 90 -34.04 11.60 46.08
N LYS A 91 -34.20 12.93 45.97
CA LYS A 91 -34.22 13.97 47.03
C LYS A 91 -32.97 14.01 47.94
N ASN A 92 -32.20 15.10 47.86
CA ASN A 92 -32.04 16.08 48.94
C ASN A 92 -31.30 17.35 48.42
N THR A 93 -31.98 18.47 48.19
CA THR A 93 -32.14 19.66 49.09
C THR A 93 -30.85 20.46 49.35
N ALA A 94 -30.75 21.64 48.72
CA ALA A 94 -29.88 22.79 49.06
C ALA A 94 -30.45 23.53 50.31
N PRO A 95 -29.92 24.67 50.86
CA PRO A 95 -29.48 25.89 50.14
C PRO A 95 -28.40 26.75 50.91
N PRO A 96 -28.27 28.11 50.81
CA PRO A 96 -27.12 28.81 50.22
C PRO A 96 -26.52 29.98 51.08
N ALA A 97 -25.51 30.72 50.58
CA ALA A 97 -25.14 32.13 50.94
C ALA A 97 -23.96 32.60 50.04
N THR A 98 -24.08 33.61 49.14
CA THR A 98 -23.90 35.09 49.30
C THR A 98 -22.51 35.46 49.88
N SER A 99 -21.69 36.40 49.38
CA SER A 99 -21.94 37.71 48.76
C SER A 99 -20.68 38.28 48.05
N ASP A 100 -20.92 39.37 47.33
CA ASP A 100 -20.04 40.27 46.57
C ASP A 100 -18.71 40.73 47.22
N GLY A 101 -17.73 41.05 46.36
CA GLY A 101 -16.51 41.78 46.71
C GLY A 101 -15.85 42.43 45.47
N LYS A 102 -15.74 43.75 45.51
CA LYS A 102 -15.53 44.70 44.42
C LYS A 102 -14.04 45.07 44.23
N ASN A 103 -13.59 45.10 42.97
CA ASN A 103 -12.63 46.02 42.32
C ASN A 103 -11.33 46.45 43.06
N THR A 104 -10.15 46.20 42.47
CA THR A 104 -9.05 47.20 42.39
C THR A 104 -7.98 46.83 41.35
N SER A 105 -7.66 47.80 40.51
CA SER A 105 -6.50 47.92 39.63
C SER A 105 -5.18 47.99 40.42
N GLY A 106 -4.07 47.53 39.82
CA GLY A 106 -2.74 48.09 40.15
C GLY A 106 -1.55 47.13 40.12
N SER A 107 -0.74 47.29 39.07
CA SER A 107 0.72 47.29 39.08
C SER A 107 1.52 45.97 39.02
N THR A 108 2.51 46.07 38.15
CA THR A 108 3.67 45.23 37.83
C THR A 108 4.33 44.53 39.02
N ASP A 109 4.70 43.26 38.83
CA ASP A 109 6.02 42.77 39.24
C ASP A 109 6.51 41.60 38.39
N LYS A 110 7.76 41.76 37.98
CA LYS A 110 8.57 40.84 37.18
C LYS A 110 9.04 39.70 38.08
N ALA A 111 8.48 38.51 37.89
CA ALA A 111 9.05 37.26 38.41
C ALA A 111 9.30 36.31 37.24
N GLY A 112 10.58 36.02 36.99
CA GLY A 112 11.01 35.10 35.95
C GLY A 112 10.56 33.68 36.27
N ASN A 113 9.52 33.23 35.59
CA ASN A 113 9.24 31.80 35.47
C ASN A 113 10.08 31.27 34.32
N THR A 114 11.19 30.61 34.67
CA THR A 114 11.89 29.68 33.80
C THR A 114 10.85 28.69 33.26
N ALA A 115 10.47 28.88 32.00
CA ALA A 115 9.68 27.89 31.28
C ALA A 115 10.50 26.61 31.29
N GLY A 116 10.10 25.64 32.12
CA GLY A 116 10.44 24.25 31.88
C GLY A 116 10.04 23.90 30.44
N PRO A 117 10.75 22.99 29.77
CA PRO A 117 10.45 22.68 28.39
C PRO A 117 9.01 22.19 28.33
N THR A 118 8.10 23.05 27.90
CA THR A 118 6.81 22.64 27.36
C THR A 118 7.19 21.70 26.24
N SER A 119 7.03 20.40 26.49
CA SER A 119 7.07 19.39 25.45
C SER A 119 6.01 19.83 24.46
N SER A 120 6.43 20.54 23.41
CA SER A 120 5.60 20.80 22.26
C SER A 120 5.14 19.42 21.84
N SER A 121 3.84 19.12 21.98
CA SER A 121 3.28 17.92 21.40
C SER A 121 3.57 18.02 19.91
N THR A 122 4.63 17.37 19.44
CA THR A 122 4.97 17.34 18.02
C THR A 122 3.76 16.75 17.35
N LYS A 123 3.00 17.58 16.63
CA LYS A 123 1.76 17.14 16.01
C LYS A 123 2.12 16.08 14.97
N THR A 124 1.73 14.85 15.25
CA THR A 124 1.86 13.77 14.28
C THR A 124 0.80 13.97 13.21
N VAL A 125 1.26 14.12 11.97
CA VAL A 125 0.37 14.29 10.80
C VAL A 125 0.11 12.94 10.12
N THR A 126 -0.73 12.91 9.10
CA THR A 126 -0.88 11.71 8.25
C THR A 126 0.18 11.71 7.16
N CYS A 127 0.77 10.55 6.86
CA CYS A 127 1.62 10.39 5.68
C CYS A 127 0.76 10.43 4.41
N THR A 128 1.18 11.22 3.42
CA THR A 128 0.51 11.44 2.13
C THR A 128 1.56 11.63 1.04
N GLY A 129 1.15 11.70 -0.23
CA GLY A 129 2.09 11.97 -1.34
C GLY A 129 2.78 13.34 -1.25
N SER A 130 2.26 14.28 -0.46
CA SER A 130 2.83 15.63 -0.32
C SER A 130 3.97 15.73 0.70
N ASN A 131 4.02 14.84 1.68
CA ASN A 131 5.03 14.85 2.76
C ASN A 131 5.89 13.58 2.79
N THR A 132 5.72 12.71 1.79
CA THR A 132 6.52 11.49 1.66
C THR A 132 7.11 11.37 0.27
N LYS A 133 8.24 10.66 0.19
CA LYS A 133 8.76 10.12 -1.05
C LYS A 133 8.31 8.67 -1.14
N VAL A 134 7.68 8.30 -2.25
CA VAL A 134 7.25 6.92 -2.48
C VAL A 134 8.04 6.33 -3.64
N THR A 135 8.44 5.07 -3.51
CA THR A 135 9.11 4.31 -4.56
C THR A 135 8.57 2.90 -4.62
N VAL A 136 8.53 2.33 -5.83
CA VAL A 136 8.21 0.92 -6.05
C VAL A 136 9.38 0.22 -6.71
N THR A 137 9.79 -0.92 -6.18
CA THR A 137 10.93 -1.70 -6.69
C THR A 137 10.56 -3.16 -6.83
N LYS A 138 11.28 -3.86 -7.72
CA LYS A 138 11.16 -5.32 -7.84
C LYS A 138 12.03 -5.97 -6.77
N VAL A 139 11.51 -7.02 -6.13
CA VAL A 139 12.28 -7.86 -5.20
C VAL A 139 12.58 -9.21 -5.84
N SER A 140 13.67 -9.85 -5.40
CA SER A 140 14.07 -11.17 -5.88
C SER A 140 13.40 -12.30 -5.11
N ARG A 141 13.05 -12.07 -3.85
CA ARG A 141 12.31 -12.99 -2.98
C ARG A 141 11.38 -12.18 -2.07
N PRO A 142 10.10 -12.54 -1.95
CA PRO A 142 9.40 -13.59 -2.70
C PRO A 142 9.30 -13.30 -4.22
N ILE A 143 8.97 -14.32 -5.01
CA ILE A 143 8.71 -14.13 -6.45
C ILE A 143 7.38 -13.41 -6.65
N ASN A 144 7.15 -12.80 -7.82
CA ASN A 144 5.91 -12.08 -8.15
C ASN A 144 5.56 -10.94 -7.17
N HIS A 145 6.55 -10.39 -6.47
CA HIS A 145 6.37 -9.30 -5.54
C HIS A 145 7.05 -8.00 -6.01
N LEU A 146 6.39 -6.89 -5.68
CA LEU A 146 7.03 -5.56 -5.64
C LEU A 146 7.08 -5.09 -4.19
N LEU A 147 8.08 -4.26 -3.89
CA LEU A 147 8.19 -3.56 -2.63
C LEU A 147 7.83 -2.10 -2.84
N LEU A 148 6.81 -1.64 -2.14
CA LEU A 148 6.48 -0.24 -2.00
C LEU A 148 7.18 0.30 -0.75
N THR A 149 7.92 1.38 -0.91
CA THR A 149 8.60 2.07 0.19
C THR A 149 8.08 3.50 0.26
N VAL A 150 7.64 3.91 1.45
CA VAL A 150 7.30 5.29 1.75
C VAL A 150 8.31 5.84 2.75
N THR A 151 8.95 6.96 2.42
CA THR A 151 9.91 7.65 3.28
C THR A 151 9.35 9.01 3.67
N ASN A 152 9.31 9.33 4.96
CA ASN A 152 8.88 10.65 5.41
C ASN A 152 9.91 11.72 4.98
N ALA A 153 9.49 12.60 4.08
CA ALA A 153 10.32 13.69 3.55
C ALA A 153 10.03 15.04 4.24
N GLY A 154 9.07 15.07 5.17
CA GLY A 154 8.72 16.24 5.95
C GLY A 154 9.59 16.43 7.19
N SER A 155 9.27 17.46 7.98
CA SER A 155 9.96 17.81 9.23
C SER A 155 9.21 17.39 10.50
N GLN A 156 8.01 16.83 10.35
CA GLN A 156 7.18 16.33 11.47
C GLN A 156 7.04 14.81 11.39
N LEU A 157 6.70 14.19 12.52
CA LEU A 157 6.25 12.80 12.56
C LEU A 157 5.02 12.64 11.66
N CYS A 158 4.97 11.58 10.85
CA CYS A 158 3.78 11.21 10.10
C CYS A 158 3.36 9.76 10.38
N ASN A 159 2.06 9.50 10.42
CA ASN A 159 1.50 8.17 10.57
C ASN A 159 1.11 7.60 9.20
N ALA A 160 1.65 6.42 8.89
CA ALA A 160 1.24 5.60 7.75
C ALA A 160 0.11 4.67 8.21
N TYR A 161 -1.13 5.11 8.02
CA TYR A 161 -2.31 4.36 8.45
C TYR A 161 -2.70 3.27 7.45
N TYR A 162 -3.15 2.13 7.98
CA TYR A 162 -3.72 1.00 7.23
C TYR A 162 -2.82 0.52 6.07
N ALA A 163 -3.42 -0.10 5.05
CA ALA A 163 -2.75 -0.40 3.79
C ALA A 163 -2.91 0.76 2.78
N PRO A 164 -1.95 0.97 1.87
CA PRO A 164 -2.14 1.87 0.75
C PRO A 164 -3.23 1.34 -0.19
N LYS A 165 -4.07 2.25 -0.69
CA LYS A 165 -5.10 1.92 -1.68
C LYS A 165 -4.50 2.07 -3.06
N LEU A 166 -4.20 0.95 -3.70
CA LEU A 166 -3.52 0.92 -4.98
C LEU A 166 -4.51 0.93 -6.15
N ARG A 167 -4.13 1.64 -7.20
CA ARG A 167 -4.81 1.59 -8.50
C ARG A 167 -3.76 1.45 -9.59
N PHE A 168 -3.84 0.34 -10.32
CA PHE A 168 -2.99 0.07 -11.47
C PHE A 168 -3.61 0.68 -12.72
N ASP A 169 -2.88 1.54 -13.41
CA ASP A 169 -3.33 2.20 -14.65
C ASP A 169 -4.79 2.72 -14.51
N ASP A 170 -5.67 2.31 -15.41
CA ASP A 170 -7.10 2.68 -15.42
C ASP A 170 -8.02 1.66 -14.73
N ALA A 171 -7.47 0.81 -13.84
CA ALA A 171 -8.25 -0.16 -13.07
C ALA A 171 -9.39 0.54 -12.32
N GLN A 172 -10.60 -0.02 -12.44
CA GLN A 172 -11.81 0.55 -11.84
C GLN A 172 -11.93 0.25 -10.34
N ALA A 173 -11.42 -0.92 -9.92
CA ALA A 173 -11.41 -1.34 -8.53
C ALA A 173 -10.05 -1.01 -7.88
N VAL A 174 -10.11 -0.75 -6.57
CA VAL A 174 -8.90 -0.70 -5.72
C VAL A 174 -8.34 -2.11 -5.61
N PHE A 175 -7.01 -2.22 -5.65
CA PHE A 175 -6.33 -3.51 -5.51
C PHE A 175 -6.64 -4.14 -4.14
N PRO A 176 -6.81 -5.48 -4.06
CA PRO A 176 -7.15 -6.14 -2.80
C PRO A 176 -6.13 -5.90 -1.70
N ILE A 177 -6.60 -5.74 -0.47
CA ILE A 177 -5.75 -5.60 0.72
C ILE A 177 -5.67 -6.98 1.40
N LEU A 178 -4.46 -7.39 1.79
CA LEU A 178 -4.27 -8.58 2.60
C LEU A 178 -4.52 -8.25 4.07
N GLU A 179 -5.74 -8.54 4.55
CA GLU A 179 -6.17 -8.21 5.91
C GLU A 179 -5.32 -8.86 7.00
N ASP A 180 -4.84 -10.09 6.77
CA ASP A 180 -3.99 -10.82 7.70
C ASP A 180 -2.62 -10.16 7.94
N SER A 181 -2.25 -9.18 7.11
CA SER A 181 -1.01 -8.42 7.27
C SER A 181 -1.11 -7.23 8.22
N GLN A 182 -2.24 -7.02 8.88
CA GLN A 182 -2.44 -5.87 9.77
C GLN A 182 -1.40 -5.82 10.92
N PRO A 183 -0.66 -4.71 11.08
CA PRO A 183 0.32 -4.57 12.15
C PRO A 183 -0.37 -4.36 13.50
N GLN A 184 0.34 -4.70 14.58
CA GLN A 184 -0.12 -4.50 15.96
C GLN A 184 -0.34 -3.02 16.31
N ALA A 185 0.37 -2.12 15.64
CA ALA A 185 0.28 -0.68 15.85
C ALA A 185 0.43 0.09 14.54
N VAL A 186 -0.08 1.31 14.51
CA VAL A 186 0.11 2.23 13.37
C VAL A 186 1.59 2.56 13.23
N VAL A 187 2.10 2.46 12.01
CA VAL A 187 3.49 2.83 11.70
C VAL A 187 3.65 4.35 11.76
N THR A 188 4.51 4.82 12.65
CA THR A 188 4.83 6.24 12.83
C THR A 188 6.25 6.50 12.32
N LEU A 189 6.40 7.44 11.41
CA LEU A 189 7.66 7.75 10.74
C LEU A 189 8.20 9.12 11.20
N GLU A 190 9.39 9.12 11.76
CA GLU A 190 10.21 10.33 11.91
C GLU A 190 10.71 10.84 10.55
N PRO A 191 11.11 12.13 10.44
CA PRO A 191 11.79 12.63 9.24
C PRO A 191 12.93 11.70 8.79
N GLY A 192 12.85 11.22 7.54
CA GLY A 192 13.82 10.29 6.95
C GLY A 192 13.58 8.81 7.23
N GLN A 193 12.67 8.44 8.14
CA GLN A 193 12.29 7.04 8.36
C GLN A 193 11.37 6.52 7.24
N SER A 194 11.37 5.19 7.06
CA SER A 194 10.59 4.53 6.01
C SER A 194 9.65 3.47 6.56
N ALA A 195 8.54 3.25 5.85
CA ALA A 195 7.66 2.10 5.98
C ALA A 195 7.57 1.35 4.66
N TYR A 196 7.16 0.09 4.75
CA TYR A 196 7.19 -0.87 3.66
C TYR A 196 5.83 -1.53 3.49
N ALA A 197 5.39 -1.71 2.25
CA ALA A 197 4.25 -2.57 1.92
C ALA A 197 4.66 -3.44 0.74
N ALA A 198 4.26 -4.70 0.77
CA ALA A 198 4.47 -5.62 -0.34
C ALA A 198 3.25 -5.63 -1.25
N ILE A 199 3.51 -5.80 -2.54
CA ILE A 199 2.49 -5.97 -3.56
C ILE A 199 2.72 -7.35 -4.16
N GLY A 200 1.90 -8.32 -3.76
CA GLY A 200 1.79 -9.60 -4.43
C GLY A 200 1.04 -9.39 -5.73
N LEU A 201 1.71 -9.58 -6.86
CA LEU A 201 1.15 -9.23 -8.17
C LEU A 201 0.15 -10.26 -8.69
N THR A 202 0.42 -11.54 -8.42
CA THR A 202 -0.35 -12.68 -8.91
C THR A 202 -0.38 -13.76 -7.83
N GLY A 203 -1.54 -14.38 -7.65
CA GLY A 203 -1.69 -15.53 -6.74
C GLY A 203 -1.30 -16.87 -7.38
N GLU A 204 -1.76 -17.98 -6.79
CA GLU A 204 -1.63 -19.29 -7.41
C GLU A 204 -2.32 -19.32 -8.79
N PRO A 205 -1.76 -20.02 -9.79
CA PRO A 205 -2.39 -20.12 -11.11
C PRO A 205 -3.78 -20.76 -11.02
N GLY A 206 -4.81 -19.94 -11.12
CA GLY A 206 -6.21 -20.37 -11.20
C GLY A 206 -6.79 -20.24 -12.60
N SER A 207 -8.03 -20.68 -12.80
CA SER A 207 -8.80 -20.48 -14.05
C SER A 207 -9.27 -19.03 -14.26
N GLY A 208 -8.69 -18.07 -13.54
CA GLY A 208 -9.03 -16.66 -13.62
C GLY A 208 -8.58 -16.01 -14.94
N PRO A 209 -8.97 -14.75 -15.16
CA PRO A 209 -8.49 -13.97 -16.30
C PRO A 209 -6.97 -13.97 -16.39
N ALA A 210 -6.44 -13.88 -17.62
CA ALA A 210 -5.01 -13.79 -17.82
C ALA A 210 -4.43 -12.53 -17.13
N PRO A 211 -3.21 -12.60 -16.57
CA PRO A 211 -2.55 -11.44 -15.98
C PRO A 211 -2.44 -10.29 -16.96
N ARG A 212 -2.69 -9.08 -16.47
CA ARG A 212 -2.64 -7.84 -17.24
C ARG A 212 -1.30 -7.16 -17.02
N LYS A 213 -0.78 -6.51 -18.07
CA LYS A 213 0.45 -5.72 -17.97
C LYS A 213 0.15 -4.41 -17.26
N GLY A 214 0.90 -4.10 -16.21
CA GLY A 214 0.84 -2.82 -15.50
C GLY A 214 1.98 -1.89 -15.90
N SER A 215 1.69 -0.60 -16.06
CA SER A 215 2.71 0.42 -16.38
C SER A 215 2.79 1.56 -15.37
N HIS A 216 1.67 1.90 -14.76
CA HIS A 216 1.51 2.99 -13.82
C HIS A 216 0.82 2.50 -12.54
N LEU A 217 1.27 3.01 -11.39
CA LEU A 217 0.71 2.72 -10.09
C LEU A 217 0.41 4.02 -9.36
N GLN A 218 -0.87 4.25 -9.10
CA GLN A 218 -1.32 5.29 -8.20
C GLN A 218 -1.42 4.72 -6.78
N VAL A 219 -0.73 5.37 -5.84
CA VAL A 219 -0.74 5.04 -4.42
C VAL A 219 -1.56 6.08 -3.68
N ASN A 220 -2.73 5.67 -3.20
CA ASN A 220 -3.57 6.50 -2.38
C ASN A 220 -3.38 6.17 -0.89
N PHE A 221 -3.31 7.21 -0.05
CA PHE A 221 -3.04 7.06 1.37
C PHE A 221 -4.33 7.05 2.19
N ALA A 222 -4.40 6.18 3.20
CA ALA A 222 -5.50 6.16 4.15
C ALA A 222 -5.30 7.20 5.27
N GLY A 223 -6.41 7.77 5.74
CA GLY A 223 -6.42 8.62 6.92
C GLY A 223 -6.54 7.82 8.21
N LYS A 224 -6.68 8.54 9.34
CA LYS A 224 -7.02 7.92 10.64
C LYS A 224 -8.36 7.15 10.57
N ASN A 225 -9.30 7.68 9.79
CA ASN A 225 -10.48 6.95 9.34
C ASN A 225 -10.11 6.16 8.05
N PRO A 226 -10.34 4.84 7.99
CA PRO A 226 -9.96 4.01 6.83
C PRO A 226 -10.85 4.22 5.59
N VAL A 227 -11.94 4.97 5.71
CA VAL A 227 -12.86 5.27 4.61
C VAL A 227 -12.22 6.28 3.65
N GLY A 228 -12.15 5.90 2.37
CA GLY A 228 -11.60 6.74 1.32
C GLY A 228 -10.09 6.99 1.45
N SER A 229 -9.60 7.99 0.72
CA SER A 229 -8.19 8.37 0.68
C SER A 229 -8.00 9.79 1.23
N THR A 230 -6.79 10.12 1.67
CA THR A 230 -6.46 11.43 2.21
C THR A 230 -5.19 12.00 1.59
N GLY A 231 -5.17 13.31 1.40
CA GLY A 231 -4.06 14.04 0.80
C GLY A 231 -3.86 13.71 -0.69
N ALA A 232 -2.73 14.16 -1.22
CA ALA A 232 -2.33 13.87 -2.60
C ALA A 232 -1.93 12.39 -2.73
N PRO A 233 -2.29 11.71 -3.83
CA PRO A 233 -1.72 10.41 -4.16
C PRO A 233 -0.25 10.55 -4.56
N ALA A 234 0.46 9.43 -4.57
CA ALA A 234 1.76 9.33 -5.23
C ALA A 234 1.61 8.55 -6.55
N GLU A 235 2.13 9.12 -7.63
CA GLU A 235 2.10 8.51 -8.96
C GLU A 235 3.46 7.89 -9.29
N LEU A 236 3.48 6.60 -9.60
CA LEU A 236 4.69 5.82 -9.78
C LEU A 236 4.69 5.09 -11.11
N THR A 237 5.84 5.09 -11.78
CA THR A 237 6.08 4.18 -12.91
C THR A 237 6.44 2.80 -12.39
N LEU A 238 5.73 1.77 -12.86
CA LEU A 238 6.02 0.40 -12.48
C LEU A 238 7.30 -0.10 -13.16
N PRO A 239 8.01 -1.06 -12.53
CA PRO A 239 9.11 -1.76 -13.20
C PRO A 239 8.63 -2.39 -14.52
N ALA A 240 9.51 -2.44 -15.51
CA ALA A 240 9.21 -3.07 -16.78
C ALA A 240 8.76 -4.53 -16.59
N ASN A 241 7.84 -4.98 -17.45
CA ASN A 241 7.29 -6.34 -17.40
C ASN A 241 6.62 -6.70 -16.06
N THR A 242 5.97 -5.72 -15.42
CA THR A 242 5.06 -5.98 -14.31
C THR A 242 3.74 -6.50 -14.85
N TYR A 243 3.32 -7.68 -14.39
CA TYR A 243 2.03 -8.27 -14.70
C TYR A 243 1.29 -8.54 -13.41
N TRP A 244 -0.02 -8.28 -13.37
CA TRP A 244 -0.85 -8.46 -12.17
C TRP A 244 -2.22 -9.03 -12.52
N ASP A 245 -2.85 -9.70 -11.57
CA ASP A 245 -4.20 -10.27 -11.71
C ASP A 245 -5.08 -9.98 -10.49
N ASP A 246 -6.31 -10.49 -10.51
CA ASP A 246 -7.29 -10.26 -9.44
C ASP A 246 -7.02 -11.10 -8.17
N ASN A 247 -6.03 -12.00 -8.18
CA ASN A 247 -5.58 -12.77 -7.02
C ASN A 247 -4.40 -12.12 -6.29
N GLY A 248 -3.89 -11.01 -6.81
CA GLY A 248 -2.86 -10.22 -6.13
C GLY A 248 -3.40 -9.47 -4.91
N PHE A 249 -2.48 -8.93 -4.11
CA PHE A 249 -2.79 -8.22 -2.88
C PHE A 249 -1.75 -7.15 -2.55
N VAL A 250 -2.13 -6.21 -1.69
CA VAL A 250 -1.20 -5.30 -1.01
C VAL A 250 -1.26 -5.47 0.50
N THR A 251 -0.11 -5.46 1.15
CA THR A 251 -0.04 -5.56 2.61
C THR A 251 -0.25 -4.20 3.28
N TYR A 252 -0.56 -4.24 4.58
CA TYR A 252 -0.50 -3.04 5.42
C TYR A 252 0.93 -2.49 5.49
N TRP A 253 1.05 -1.19 5.78
CA TRP A 253 2.35 -0.60 6.05
C TRP A 253 3.02 -1.29 7.25
N GLN A 254 4.27 -1.70 7.07
CA GLN A 254 5.13 -2.30 8.07
C GLN A 254 6.33 -1.40 8.35
N THR A 255 6.84 -1.45 9.59
CA THR A 255 8.10 -0.78 9.95
C THR A 255 9.29 -1.47 9.31
N GLU A 256 9.29 -2.81 9.30
CA GLU A 256 10.37 -3.62 8.74
C GLU A 256 10.02 -4.15 7.36
N MET A 257 11.00 -4.12 6.45
CA MET A 257 10.84 -4.66 5.10
C MET A 257 10.57 -6.16 5.10
N ALA A 258 11.16 -6.90 6.05
CA ALA A 258 10.98 -8.34 6.16
C ALA A 258 9.52 -8.71 6.49
N ASP A 259 8.89 -7.96 7.40
CA ASP A 259 7.50 -8.18 7.79
C ASP A 259 6.54 -7.90 6.62
N ALA A 260 6.88 -6.94 5.74
CA ALA A 260 6.08 -6.69 4.55
C ALA A 260 6.18 -7.84 3.54
N LEU A 261 7.37 -8.42 3.37
CA LEU A 261 7.69 -9.42 2.34
C LEU A 261 7.53 -10.89 2.79
N GLN A 262 6.93 -11.15 3.94
CA GLN A 262 6.73 -12.52 4.42
C GLN A 262 5.51 -13.24 3.80
N TYR A 263 4.71 -12.53 3.00
CA TYR A 263 3.47 -13.02 2.39
C TYR A 263 3.66 -13.44 0.92
#